data_AF-A0A2V7ASB9-F1
#
_entry.id   AF-A0A2V7ASB9-F1
#
_cell.length_a   1.000
_cell.length_b   1.000
_cell.length_c   1.000
_cell.angle_alpha   90.00
_cell.angle_beta   90.00
_cell.angle_gamma   90.00
#
_symmetry.space_group_name_H-M   'P 1'
#
loop_
_entity.id
_entity.type
_entity.pdbx_description
1 polymer ?
#
loop_
_entity_poly.entity_id
_entity_poly.type
_entity_poly.pdbx_seq_one_letter_code
_entity_poly.pdbx_strand_id
1 'polypeptide(L)'
;MKLTFKKLEVVDLGDLQQLVADNVEGIEPGLTVIDSRVLLGQAAIDLVGIDARGSLVLMALGHAADEGLLLRVMDAYSWCVEYQDTIRRLYPMAQLSESQPPRILFIVGERPTDAFVRRIKQLTSAEIDCFKWCHLEVNGVSALYFDLVERLRRVPAAAERRADEGRVA
;
A
#
# COMPACT_ATOMS: atom_id res chain seq x y z
N MET A 1 -32.87 0.15 15.85
CA MET A 1 -31.65 -0.19 16.62
C MET A 1 -30.72 1.02 16.59
N LYS A 2 -30.09 1.37 17.72
CA LYS A 2 -29.11 2.46 17.79
C LYS A 2 -27.72 1.86 17.51
N LEU A 3 -27.07 2.28 16.44
CA LEU A 3 -25.70 1.87 16.13
C LEU A 3 -24.74 2.47 17.18
N THR A 4 -23.86 1.64 17.74
CA THR A 4 -22.78 2.10 18.61
C THR A 4 -21.45 1.99 17.88
N PHE A 5 -20.69 3.09 17.86
CA PHE A 5 -19.37 3.18 17.26
C PHE A 5 -18.34 3.54 18.32
N LYS A 6 -17.25 2.79 18.39
CA LYS A 6 -16.11 3.10 19.25
C LYS A 6 -14.82 2.99 18.43
N LYS A 7 -13.99 4.04 18.45
CA LYS A 7 -12.65 3.96 17.87
C LYS A 7 -11.77 3.09 18.77
N LEU A 8 -11.08 2.14 18.16
CA LEU A 8 -10.09 1.31 18.80
C LEU A 8 -8.71 1.91 18.51
N GLU A 9 -7.90 2.04 19.54
CA GLU A 9 -6.51 2.45 19.39
C GLU A 9 -5.65 1.22 19.13
N VAL A 10 -4.79 1.31 18.12
CA VAL A 10 -3.74 0.33 17.87
C VAL A 10 -2.45 1.02 18.23
N VAL A 11 -1.79 0.57 19.29
CA VAL A 11 -0.53 1.16 19.79
C VAL A 11 0.67 0.38 19.28
N ASP A 12 0.56 -0.94 19.22
CA ASP A 12 1.61 -1.84 18.75
C ASP A 12 1.55 -2.00 17.22
N LEU A 13 2.70 -1.83 16.54
CA LEU A 13 2.78 -1.96 15.08
C LEU A 13 2.69 -3.41 14.61
N GLY A 14 3.06 -4.39 15.43
CA GLY A 14 2.86 -5.81 15.15
C GLY A 14 1.37 -6.19 15.13
N ASP A 15 0.59 -5.64 16.07
CA ASP A 15 -0.87 -5.80 16.06
C ASP A 15 -1.48 -5.16 14.80
N LEU A 16 -1.02 -3.95 14.43
CA LEU A 16 -1.43 -3.29 13.19
C LEU A 16 -1.09 -4.14 11.97
N GLN A 17 0.10 -4.73 11.92
CA GLN A 17 0.54 -5.59 10.82
C GLN A 17 -0.40 -6.77 10.64
N GLN A 18 -0.77 -7.46 11.73
CA GLN A 18 -1.70 -8.58 11.67
C GLN A 18 -3.09 -8.11 11.20
N LEU A 19 -3.60 -7.02 11.78
CA LEU A 19 -4.89 -6.45 11.40
C LEU A 19 -4.96 -6.07 9.92
N VAL A 20 -3.90 -5.47 9.38
CA VAL A 20 -3.83 -5.13 7.96
C VAL A 20 -3.74 -6.37 7.09
N ALA A 21 -2.94 -7.37 7.46
CA ALA A 21 -2.83 -8.60 6.71
C ALA A 21 -4.18 -9.33 6.59
N ASP A 22 -4.95 -9.38 7.68
CA ASP A 22 -6.24 -10.06 7.73
C ASP A 22 -7.35 -9.31 6.96
N ASN A 23 -7.17 -8.01 6.71
CA ASN A 23 -8.18 -7.14 6.09
C ASN A 23 -7.69 -6.48 4.79
N VAL A 24 -6.61 -6.99 4.20
CA VAL A 24 -5.89 -6.33 3.09
C VAL A 24 -6.78 -6.12 1.85
N GLU A 25 -7.75 -7.02 1.60
CA GLU A 25 -8.72 -6.89 0.51
C GLU A 25 -9.61 -5.64 0.64
N GLY A 26 -9.74 -5.09 1.85
CA GLY A 26 -10.41 -3.82 2.10
C GLY A 26 -9.70 -2.59 1.51
N ILE A 27 -8.44 -2.73 1.10
CA ILE A 27 -7.68 -1.69 0.40
C ILE A 27 -8.05 -1.66 -1.08
N GLU A 28 -7.93 -2.81 -1.74
CA GLU A 28 -8.40 -3.02 -3.11
C GLU A 28 -8.67 -4.50 -3.38
N PRO A 29 -9.69 -4.84 -4.21
CA PRO A 29 -10.01 -6.23 -4.52
C PRO A 29 -8.84 -6.97 -5.19
N GLY A 30 -8.58 -8.19 -4.73
CA GLY A 30 -7.52 -9.05 -5.26
C GLY A 30 -6.12 -8.71 -4.76
N LEU A 31 -5.97 -7.74 -3.86
CA LEU A 31 -4.74 -7.57 -3.09
C LEU A 31 -4.63 -8.70 -2.07
N THR A 32 -3.50 -9.41 -2.06
CA THR A 32 -3.22 -10.50 -1.13
C THR A 32 -1.87 -10.30 -0.47
N VAL A 33 -1.73 -10.64 0.82
CA VAL A 33 -0.42 -10.66 1.50
C VAL A 33 0.26 -12.00 1.22
N ILE A 34 1.53 -11.95 0.84
CA ILE A 34 2.35 -13.14 0.58
C ILE A 34 3.50 -13.30 1.57
N ASP A 35 3.94 -12.21 2.22
CA ASP A 35 5.02 -12.26 3.21
C ASP A 35 4.95 -11.07 4.16
N SER A 36 5.66 -11.16 5.29
CA SER A 36 5.68 -10.13 6.32
C SER A 36 7.05 -9.98 6.97
N ARG A 37 7.39 -8.75 7.38
CA ARG A 37 8.67 -8.39 8.01
C ARG A 37 9.90 -8.83 7.19
N VAL A 38 9.81 -8.64 5.87
CA VAL A 38 10.82 -9.09 4.92
C VAL A 38 11.97 -8.10 4.86
N LEU A 39 13.20 -8.60 4.79
CA LEU A 39 14.38 -7.80 4.45
C LEU A 39 14.61 -7.81 2.93
N LEU A 40 14.45 -6.65 2.31
CA LEU A 40 14.71 -6.42 0.89
C LEU A 40 15.97 -5.57 0.78
N GLY A 41 17.10 -6.24 0.53
CA GLY A 41 18.42 -5.64 0.72
C GLY A 41 18.72 -5.41 2.20
N GLN A 42 18.84 -4.16 2.61
CA GLN A 42 19.00 -3.75 4.02
C GLN A 42 17.72 -3.13 4.61
N ALA A 43 16.67 -2.97 3.80
CA ALA A 43 15.43 -2.34 4.21
C ALA A 43 14.39 -3.37 4.63
N ALA A 44 13.84 -3.19 5.83
CA ALA A 44 12.71 -3.99 6.29
C ALA A 44 11.40 -3.47 5.69
N ILE A 45 10.54 -4.35 5.21
CA ILE A 45 9.16 -4.02 4.79
C ILE A 45 8.17 -4.83 5.62
N ASP A 46 7.11 -4.17 6.07
CA ASP A 46 6.21 -4.74 7.06
C ASP A 46 5.34 -5.85 6.43
N LEU A 47 4.82 -5.60 5.24
CA LEU A 47 4.04 -6.55 4.47
C LEU A 47 4.43 -6.49 2.98
N VAL A 48 4.51 -7.65 2.35
CA VAL A 48 4.64 -7.80 0.91
C VAL A 48 3.39 -8.49 0.41
N GLY A 49 2.81 -7.93 -0.66
CA GLY A 49 1.60 -8.45 -1.27
C GLY A 49 1.65 -8.42 -2.78
N ILE A 50 0.55 -8.88 -3.38
CA ILE A 50 0.34 -8.86 -4.82
C ILE A 50 -1.07 -8.38 -5.12
N ASP A 51 -1.17 -7.45 -6.06
CA ASP A 51 -2.46 -6.95 -6.55
C ASP A 51 -3.05 -7.85 -7.65
N ALA A 52 -4.30 -7.55 -8.05
CA ALA A 52 -4.98 -8.28 -9.13
C ALA A 52 -4.28 -8.22 -10.51
N ARG A 53 -3.29 -7.32 -10.69
CA ARG A 53 -2.49 -7.21 -11.92
C ARG A 53 -1.19 -8.03 -11.84
N GLY A 54 -0.93 -8.71 -10.73
CA GLY A 54 0.32 -9.41 -10.47
C GLY A 54 1.47 -8.46 -10.12
N SER A 55 1.21 -7.19 -9.79
CA SER A 55 2.25 -6.27 -9.32
C SER A 55 2.67 -6.65 -7.91
N LEU A 56 3.98 -6.63 -7.63
CA LEU A 56 4.48 -6.67 -6.26
C LEU A 56 4.04 -5.41 -5.51
N VAL A 57 3.52 -5.54 -4.31
CA VAL A 57 3.05 -4.42 -3.48
C VAL A 57 3.85 -4.40 -2.18
N LEU A 58 4.61 -3.33 -1.97
CA LEU A 58 5.36 -3.06 -0.75
C LEU A 58 4.49 -2.22 0.18
N MET A 59 4.08 -2.78 1.31
CA MET A 59 3.22 -2.13 2.28
C MET A 59 4.03 -1.74 3.51
N ALA A 60 4.04 -0.43 3.80
CA ALA A 60 4.72 0.13 4.95
C ALA A 60 3.71 0.76 5.91
N LEU A 61 3.81 0.31 7.15
CA LEU A 61 2.92 0.61 8.25
C LEU A 61 3.56 1.60 9.19
N GLY A 62 2.76 2.52 9.72
CA GLY A 62 3.21 3.46 10.73
C GLY A 62 2.06 4.17 11.41
N HIS A 63 2.32 4.79 12.56
CA HIS A 63 1.35 5.70 13.17
C HIS A 63 1.29 7.03 12.41
N ALA A 64 2.41 7.47 11.86
CA ALA A 64 2.52 8.63 11.00
C ALA A 64 3.35 8.33 9.74
N ALA A 65 3.15 9.14 8.70
CA ALA A 65 3.97 9.12 7.49
C ALA A 65 5.21 10.02 7.70
N ASP A 66 6.27 9.46 8.26
CA ASP A 66 7.52 10.19 8.56
C ASP A 66 8.64 9.91 7.56
N GLU A 67 9.77 10.62 7.72
CA GLU A 67 10.93 10.48 6.82
C GLU A 67 11.61 9.11 6.94
N GLY A 68 11.59 8.48 8.12
CA GLY A 68 12.15 7.15 8.31
C GLY A 68 11.36 6.09 7.54
N LEU A 69 10.02 6.17 7.59
CA LEU A 69 9.12 5.31 6.83
C LEU A 69 9.33 5.48 5.33
N LEU A 70 9.47 6.72 4.86
CA LEU A 70 9.73 7.03 3.46
C LEU A 70 11.05 6.44 2.98
N LEU A 71 12.16 6.71 3.69
CA LEU A 71 13.50 6.25 3.30
C LEU A 71 13.56 4.72 3.27
N ARG A 72 13.03 4.06 4.31
CA ARG A 72 12.98 2.59 4.38
C ARG A 72 12.26 1.97 3.17
N VAL A 73 11.10 2.52 2.82
CA VAL A 73 10.34 2.06 1.65
C VAL A 73 11.07 2.31 0.35
N MET A 74 11.72 3.46 0.22
CA MET A 74 12.47 3.83 -0.97
C MET A 74 13.65 2.90 -1.22
N ASP A 75 14.37 2.54 -0.16
CA ASP A 75 15.48 1.59 -0.23
C ASP A 75 14.99 0.21 -0.68
N ALA A 76 13.91 -0.29 -0.09
CA ALA A 76 13.31 -1.57 -0.47
C ALA A 76 12.78 -1.55 -1.91
N TYR A 77 12.12 -0.46 -2.31
CA TYR A 77 11.60 -0.28 -3.67
C TYR A 77 12.73 -0.28 -4.70
N SER A 78 13.79 0.50 -4.46
CA SER A 78 14.97 0.54 -5.34
C SER A 78 15.58 -0.85 -5.49
N TRP A 79 15.71 -1.58 -4.39
CA TRP A 79 16.23 -2.95 -4.42
C TRP A 79 15.33 -3.89 -5.23
N CYS A 80 14.01 -3.80 -5.09
CA CYS A 80 13.08 -4.63 -5.89
C CYS A 80 13.16 -4.33 -7.39
N VAL A 81 13.36 -3.06 -7.76
CA VAL A 81 13.53 -2.65 -9.16
C VAL A 81 14.86 -3.15 -9.72
N GLU A 82 15.93 -3.11 -8.93
CA GLU A 82 17.26 -3.58 -9.34
C GLU A 82 17.35 -5.11 -9.43
N TYR A 83 16.71 -5.83 -8.50
CA TYR A 83 16.85 -7.29 -8.33
C TYR A 83 15.53 -8.06 -8.61
N GLN A 84 14.85 -7.74 -9.71
CA GLN A 84 13.56 -8.35 -10.07
C GLN A 84 13.60 -9.88 -10.16
N ASP A 85 14.66 -10.45 -10.72
CA ASP A 85 14.80 -11.91 -10.82
C ASP A 85 14.92 -12.58 -9.45
N THR A 86 15.56 -11.91 -8.49
CA THR A 86 15.65 -12.38 -7.10
C THR A 86 14.27 -12.38 -6.46
N ILE A 87 13.47 -11.33 -6.66
CA ILE A 87 12.09 -11.26 -6.16
C ILE A 87 11.24 -12.42 -6.72
N ARG A 88 11.33 -12.71 -8.03
CA ARG A 88 10.61 -13.84 -8.64
C ARG A 88 11.01 -15.19 -8.04
N ARG A 89 12.30 -15.35 -7.71
CA ARG A 89 12.80 -16.55 -7.04
C ARG A 89 12.39 -16.65 -5.57
N LEU A 90 12.22 -15.51 -4.90
CA LEU A 90 11.75 -15.46 -3.52
C LEU A 90 10.26 -15.85 -3.44
N TYR A 91 9.47 -15.48 -4.44
CA TYR A 91 8.03 -15.72 -4.50
C TYR A 91 7.60 -16.51 -5.74
N PRO A 92 8.09 -17.75 -5.94
CA PRO A 92 7.86 -18.50 -7.17
C PRO A 92 6.39 -18.89 -7.39
N MET A 93 5.62 -19.03 -6.31
CA MET A 93 4.19 -19.36 -6.36
C MET A 93 3.30 -18.15 -6.64
N ALA A 94 3.87 -16.94 -6.62
CA ALA A 94 3.12 -15.71 -6.50
C ALA A 94 2.79 -15.06 -7.86
N GLN A 95 3.01 -15.75 -8.99
CA GLN A 95 2.59 -15.31 -10.34
C GLN A 95 2.84 -13.81 -10.63
N LEU A 96 4.01 -13.31 -10.24
CA LEU A 96 4.37 -11.90 -10.41
C LEU A 96 4.46 -11.55 -11.90
N SER A 97 3.84 -10.44 -12.28
CA SER A 97 3.90 -9.94 -13.65
C SER A 97 5.26 -9.34 -13.96
N GLU A 98 5.86 -9.74 -15.08
CA GLU A 98 7.14 -9.18 -15.53
C GLU A 98 7.04 -7.74 -16.02
N SER A 99 5.83 -7.34 -16.42
CA SER A 99 5.55 -6.02 -17.01
C SER A 99 5.15 -4.97 -15.99
N GLN A 100 4.79 -5.39 -14.77
CA GLN A 100 4.30 -4.47 -13.76
C GLN A 100 5.43 -4.12 -12.78
N PRO A 101 5.76 -2.83 -12.59
CA PRO A 101 6.70 -2.43 -11.57
C PRO A 101 6.12 -2.70 -10.16
N PRO A 102 6.96 -2.81 -9.13
CA PRO A 102 6.50 -2.79 -7.76
C PRO A 102 5.69 -1.52 -7.47
N ARG A 103 4.77 -1.60 -6.52
CA ARG A 103 3.97 -0.48 -6.02
C ARG A 103 4.26 -0.28 -4.55
N ILE A 104 4.05 0.94 -4.07
CA ILE A 104 4.20 1.31 -2.67
C ILE A 104 2.83 1.66 -2.10
N LEU A 105 2.52 1.09 -0.93
CA LEU A 105 1.40 1.48 -0.11
C LEU A 105 1.91 1.98 1.25
N PHE A 106 1.66 3.24 1.56
CA PHE A 106 1.79 3.74 2.93
C PHE A 106 0.46 3.56 3.66
N ILE A 107 0.45 2.86 4.79
CA ILE A 107 -0.75 2.62 5.59
C ILE A 107 -0.50 3.20 6.98
N VAL A 108 -1.10 4.37 7.24
CA VAL A 108 -0.73 5.21 8.38
C VAL A 108 -1.91 5.56 9.29
N GLY A 109 -1.65 5.81 10.58
CA GLY A 109 -2.72 6.15 11.55
C GLY A 109 -3.23 7.59 11.39
N GLU A 110 -2.37 8.47 10.91
CA GLU A 110 -2.64 9.88 10.67
C GLU A 110 -2.55 10.23 9.19
N ARG A 111 -3.25 11.29 8.77
CA ARG A 111 -3.16 11.77 7.40
C ARG A 111 -1.73 12.29 7.14
N PRO A 112 -1.07 11.90 6.03
CA PRO A 112 0.24 12.41 5.68
C PRO A 112 0.28 13.94 5.60
N THR A 113 1.39 14.52 6.03
CA THR A 113 1.59 15.97 5.94
C THR A 113 1.78 16.41 4.49
N ASP A 114 1.47 17.67 4.17
CA ASP A 114 1.73 18.23 2.83
C ASP A 114 3.20 18.12 2.43
N ALA A 115 4.10 18.22 3.40
CA ALA A 115 5.53 18.10 3.18
C ALA A 115 5.93 16.67 2.77
N PHE A 116 5.31 15.65 3.38
CA PHE A 116 5.47 14.25 2.97
C PHE A 116 4.88 14.03 1.57
N VAL A 117 3.66 14.51 1.33
CA VAL A 117 2.98 14.40 0.02
C VAL A 117 3.81 15.03 -1.10
N ARG A 118 4.39 16.22 -0.87
CA ARG A 118 5.29 16.87 -1.85
C ARG A 118 6.52 16.02 -2.17
N ARG A 119 7.09 15.33 -1.20
CA ARG A 119 8.26 14.44 -1.40
C ARG A 119 7.89 13.23 -2.24
N ILE A 120 6.81 12.52 -1.90
CA ILE A 120 6.40 11.33 -2.66
C ILE A 120 5.98 11.67 -4.10
N LYS A 121 5.48 12.89 -4.35
CA LYS A 121 5.21 13.38 -5.72
C LYS A 121 6.45 13.53 -6.59
N GLN A 122 7.65 13.65 -6.00
CA GLN A 122 8.90 13.66 -6.76
C GLN A 122 9.30 12.26 -7.25
N LEU A 123 8.67 11.20 -6.72
CA LEU A 123 8.99 9.80 -7.03
C LEU A 123 8.19 9.31 -8.24
N THR A 124 8.38 9.96 -9.38
CA THR A 124 7.56 9.77 -10.60
C THR A 124 7.69 8.40 -11.28
N SER A 125 8.67 7.59 -10.85
CA SER A 125 8.89 6.23 -11.32
C SER A 125 8.11 5.17 -10.55
N ALA A 126 7.58 5.50 -9.37
CA ALA A 126 6.84 4.58 -8.51
C ALA A 126 5.34 4.88 -8.53
N GLU A 127 4.52 3.83 -8.50
CA GLU A 127 3.11 3.96 -8.15
C GLU A 127 2.98 3.94 -6.62
N ILE A 128 2.41 5.00 -6.05
CA ILE A 128 2.32 5.19 -4.60
C ILE A 128 0.88 5.50 -4.24
N ASP A 129 0.32 4.75 -3.29
CA ASP A 129 -0.91 5.16 -2.61
C ASP A 129 -0.65 5.32 -1.11
N CYS A 130 -1.35 6.27 -0.51
CA CYS A 130 -1.37 6.46 0.93
C CYS A 130 -2.78 6.18 1.43
N PHE A 131 -2.88 5.35 2.46
CA PHE A 131 -4.10 5.01 3.16
C PHE A 131 -3.98 5.41 4.61
N LYS A 132 -5.06 5.94 5.15
CA LYS A 132 -5.25 6.07 6.59
C LYS A 132 -6.04 4.88 7.10
N TRP A 133 -5.57 4.21 8.15
CA TRP A 133 -6.35 3.13 8.77
C TRP A 133 -7.26 3.66 9.88
N CYS A 134 -8.45 3.06 9.98
CA CYS A 134 -9.44 3.35 11.00
C CYS A 134 -9.93 2.03 11.61
N HIS A 135 -9.54 1.76 12.86
CA HIS A 135 -10.00 0.58 13.60
C HIS A 135 -11.19 0.95 14.48
N LEU A 136 -12.32 0.30 14.26
CA LEU A 136 -13.60 0.62 14.89
C LEU A 136 -14.24 -0.64 15.47
N GLU A 137 -15.04 -0.47 16.51
CA GLU A 137 -16.02 -1.43 16.97
C GLU A 137 -17.42 -0.92 16.60
N VAL A 138 -18.18 -1.72 15.85
CA VAL A 138 -19.55 -1.44 15.42
C VAL A 138 -20.47 -2.51 15.98
N ASN A 139 -21.35 -2.14 16.90
CA ASN A 139 -22.27 -3.07 17.58
C ASN A 139 -21.56 -4.32 18.16
N GLY A 140 -20.36 -4.15 18.73
CA GLY A 140 -19.56 -5.25 19.29
C GLY A 140 -18.73 -6.04 18.28
N VAL A 141 -18.78 -5.70 16.99
CA VAL A 141 -17.96 -6.32 15.94
C VAL A 141 -16.80 -5.39 15.60
N SER A 142 -15.58 -5.90 15.64
CA SER A 142 -14.38 -5.16 15.23
C SER A 142 -14.30 -5.08 13.70
N ALA A 143 -13.98 -3.89 13.18
CA ALA A 143 -13.82 -3.62 11.76
C ALA A 143 -12.60 -2.72 11.53
N LEU A 144 -11.77 -3.08 10.55
CA LEU A 144 -10.70 -2.23 10.04
C LEU A 144 -11.13 -1.66 8.68
N TYR A 145 -10.95 -0.37 8.50
CA TYR A 145 -11.24 0.32 7.25
C TYR A 145 -10.06 1.20 6.82
N PHE A 146 -9.91 1.37 5.52
CA PHE A 146 -8.82 2.10 4.88
C PHE A 146 -9.36 3.29 4.07
N ASP A 147 -9.01 4.49 4.50
CA ASP A 147 -9.29 5.73 3.77
C ASP A 147 -8.14 6.02 2.80
N LEU A 148 -8.39 5.98 1.49
CA LEU A 148 -7.42 6.49 0.52
C LEU A 148 -7.24 8.01 0.72
N VAL A 149 -6.04 8.42 1.12
CA VAL A 149 -5.73 9.83 1.39
C VAL A 149 -4.93 10.49 0.27
N GLU A 150 -4.12 9.73 -0.48
CA GLU A 150 -3.40 10.19 -1.66
C GLU A 150 -3.24 9.01 -2.63
N ARG A 151 -3.36 9.28 -3.94
CA ARG A 151 -3.13 8.30 -5.02
C ARG A 151 -2.22 8.90 -6.08
N LEU A 152 -1.07 8.29 -6.27
CA LEU A 152 -0.05 8.63 -7.26
C LEU A 152 0.20 7.42 -8.15
N ARG A 153 -0.75 7.13 -9.05
CA ARG A 153 -0.61 6.06 -10.05
C ARG A 153 -0.44 6.69 -11.42
N ARG A 154 0.27 6.00 -12.32
CA ARG A 154 0.25 6.39 -13.74
C ARG A 154 -1.12 6.02 -14.30
N VAL A 155 -1.81 7.00 -14.88
CA VAL A 155 -3.00 6.69 -15.67
C VAL A 155 -2.53 5.91 -16.90
N PRO A 156 -3.03 4.69 -17.16
CA PRO A 156 -2.69 4.01 -18.39
C PRO A 156 -3.17 4.87 -19.57
N ALA A 157 -2.32 5.11 -20.56
CA ALA A 157 -2.65 5.91 -21.75
C ALA A 157 -3.92 5.46 -22.52
N ALA A 158 -4.43 4.24 -22.25
CA ALA A 158 -5.71 3.76 -22.76
C ALA A 158 -6.94 4.43 -22.11
N ALA A 159 -6.85 4.87 -20.85
CA ALA A 159 -7.92 5.59 -20.16
C ALA A 159 -8.04 7.05 -20.61
N GLU A 160 -6.93 7.66 -21.04
CA GLU A 160 -6.92 9.03 -21.58
C GLU A 160 -7.63 9.12 -22.94
N ARG A 161 -7.50 8.10 -23.80
CA ARG A 161 -8.18 8.06 -25.12
C ARG A 161 -9.71 7.99 -25.01
N ARG A 162 -10.23 7.27 -24.02
CA ARG A 162 -11.69 7.18 -23.78
C ARG A 162 -12.28 8.46 -23.19
N ALA A 163 -11.49 9.25 -22.48
CA ALA A 163 -11.95 10.54 -21.93
C ALA A 163 -12.03 11.64 -22.99
N ASP A 164 -11.20 11.55 -24.04
CA ASP A 164 -11.20 12.50 -25.17
C ASP A 164 -12.33 12.21 -26.17
N GLU A 165 -12.64 10.92 -26.40
CA GLU A 165 -13.76 10.49 -27.26
C GLU A 165 -15.15 10.85 -26.69
N GLY A 166 -15.26 11.09 -25.38
CA GLY A 166 -16.50 11.51 -24.72
C GLY A 166 -16.75 13.03 -24.66
N ARG A 167 -15.82 13.85 -25.19
CA ARG A 167 -15.91 15.31 -25.16
C ARG A 167 -16.26 15.95 -26.51
N VAL A 168 -16.42 15.13 -27.54
CA VAL A 168 -16.89 15.55 -28.87
C VAL A 168 -18.24 14.88 -29.14
N ALA A 169 -19.29 15.38 -28.51
CA ALA A 169 -20.69 15.16 -28.88
C ALA A 169 -21.53 16.35 -28.43
#